data_AF-A0A496XK28-F1
#
_entry.id   AF-A0A496XK28-F1
#
_cell.length_a   1.000
_cell.length_b   1.000
_cell.length_c   1.000
_cell.angle_alpha   90.00
_cell.angle_beta   90.00
_cell.angle_gamma   90.00
#
_symmetry.space_group_name_H-M   'P 1'
#
loop_
_entity.id
_entity.type
_entity.pdbx_description
1 polymer ?
#
loop_
_entity_poly.entity_id
_entity_poly.type
_entity_poly.pdbx_seq_one_letter_code
_entity_poly.pdbx_strand_id
1 'polypeptide(L)'
;MKHLLLVTLLLTIAGTANATRSRMNSLGQDPARGSFYLDDNRNIFRNTADVNRFRNFATFEVGGYDADGDSGADLANSTEGGYFSEVGDFAWGVYLGRTAPGAAGFANSLLEAATATAPEGTMDLYFGGDAGIEWGVNLRIGMTKQETTDGENKTNTWGVNAGIRTGDLGVYAGYAGDSIEPATNTEWKAGLFTVGATYAL
;
A
#
# COMPACT_ATOMS: atom_id res chain seq x y z
N MET A 1 26.49 -23.26 10.75
CA MET A 1 25.05 -23.59 10.53
C MET A 1 24.14 -22.37 10.59
N LYS A 2 24.23 -21.50 11.63
CA LYS A 2 23.40 -20.29 11.74
C LYS A 2 23.58 -19.29 10.58
N HIS A 3 24.82 -19.09 10.11
CA HIS A 3 25.10 -18.20 8.97
C HIS A 3 24.72 -18.81 7.62
N LEU A 4 24.73 -20.15 7.50
CA LEU A 4 24.32 -20.82 6.27
C LEU A 4 22.82 -20.64 6.05
N LEU A 5 22.01 -20.83 7.09
CA LEU A 5 20.55 -20.58 7.07
C LEU A 5 20.19 -19.16 6.68
N LEU A 6 20.95 -18.17 7.17
CA LEU A 6 20.75 -16.76 6.83
C LEU A 6 21.10 -16.48 5.36
N VAL A 7 22.17 -17.09 4.85
CA VAL A 7 22.61 -16.96 3.44
C VAL A 7 21.66 -17.69 2.49
N THR A 8 21.13 -18.86 2.86
CA THR A 8 20.11 -19.55 2.06
C THR A 8 18.80 -18.78 2.05
N LEU A 9 18.40 -18.18 3.18
CA LEU A 9 17.24 -17.29 3.26
C LEU A 9 17.44 -16.03 2.38
N LEU A 10 18.63 -15.41 2.42
CA LEU A 10 18.97 -14.26 1.59
C LEU A 10 19.03 -14.59 0.08
N LEU A 11 19.52 -15.79 -0.27
CA LEU A 11 19.59 -16.28 -1.65
C LEU A 11 18.19 -16.65 -2.19
N THR A 12 17.25 -17.07 -1.34
CA THR A 12 15.84 -17.23 -1.73
C THR A 12 15.10 -15.88 -1.85
N ILE A 13 15.56 -14.83 -1.15
CA ILE A 13 15.05 -13.45 -1.26
C ILE A 13 15.65 -12.72 -2.48
N ALA A 14 16.77 -13.20 -3.03
CA ALA A 14 17.36 -12.65 -4.26
C ALA A 14 16.48 -12.86 -5.52
N GLY A 15 15.34 -13.53 -5.37
CA GLY A 15 14.27 -13.58 -6.37
C GLY A 15 13.55 -12.24 -6.49
N THR A 16 13.98 -11.46 -7.48
CA THR A 16 13.36 -10.22 -7.96
C THR A 16 13.23 -9.11 -6.91
N ALA A 17 14.32 -8.34 -6.72
CA ALA A 17 14.20 -6.92 -6.45
C ALA A 17 13.53 -6.25 -7.67
N ASN A 18 12.24 -6.53 -7.88
CA ASN A 18 11.43 -5.83 -8.85
C ASN A 18 11.25 -4.45 -8.26
N ALA A 19 11.77 -3.42 -8.92
CA ALA A 19 11.36 -2.06 -8.64
C ALA A 19 9.92 -1.88 -9.15
N THR A 20 8.93 -2.50 -8.50
CA THR A 20 7.54 -2.56 -8.94
C THR A 20 6.95 -1.16 -9.08
N ARG A 21 7.33 -0.25 -8.17
CA ARG A 21 6.98 1.17 -8.28
C ARG A 21 7.59 1.83 -9.50
N SER A 22 8.89 1.60 -9.74
CA SER A 22 9.58 2.16 -10.91
C SER A 22 9.01 1.61 -12.22
N ARG A 23 8.69 0.31 -12.27
CA ARG A 23 8.00 -0.33 -13.39
C ARG A 23 6.67 0.37 -13.66
N MET A 24 5.82 0.56 -12.64
CA MET A 24 4.55 1.28 -12.81
C MET A 24 4.77 2.72 -13.28
N ASN A 25 5.68 3.46 -12.65
CA ASN A 25 5.96 4.84 -13.00
C ASN A 25 6.48 4.98 -14.44
N SER A 26 7.39 4.09 -14.86
CA SER A 26 7.94 4.08 -16.22
C SER A 26 6.90 3.77 -17.31
N LEU A 27 5.84 3.05 -16.94
CA LEU A 27 4.73 2.71 -17.83
C LEU A 27 3.57 3.71 -17.73
N GLY A 28 3.77 4.84 -17.03
CA GLY A 28 2.75 5.87 -16.81
C GLY A 28 1.55 5.39 -15.99
N GLN A 29 1.74 4.32 -15.19
CA GLN A 29 0.71 3.75 -14.32
C GLN A 29 0.85 4.29 -12.89
N ASP A 30 -0.17 4.06 -12.06
CA ASP A 30 -0.18 4.51 -10.66
C ASP A 30 0.82 3.67 -9.82
N PRO A 31 1.92 4.27 -9.33
CA PRO A 31 2.94 3.57 -8.55
C PRO A 31 2.55 3.40 -7.08
N ALA A 32 1.32 3.72 -6.67
CA ALA A 32 0.77 3.44 -5.33
C ALA A 32 -0.30 2.34 -5.37
N ARG A 33 -1.11 2.26 -6.44
CA ARG A 33 -2.23 1.31 -6.56
C ARG A 33 -2.07 0.25 -7.67
N GLY A 34 -1.06 0.36 -8.53
CA GLY A 34 -0.91 -0.52 -9.70
C GLY A 34 -1.68 -0.01 -10.91
N SER A 35 -1.89 -0.85 -11.91
CA SER A 35 -2.45 -0.47 -13.20
C SER A 35 -3.95 -0.80 -13.32
N PHE A 36 -4.64 -0.09 -14.22
CA PHE A 36 -5.96 -0.49 -14.71
C PHE A 36 -5.89 -1.40 -15.95
N TYR A 37 -4.74 -1.44 -16.61
CA TYR A 37 -4.56 -2.03 -17.94
C TYR A 37 -3.54 -3.16 -17.97
N LEU A 38 -2.57 -3.11 -17.05
CA LEU A 38 -1.49 -4.09 -16.94
C LEU A 38 -1.78 -5.05 -15.80
N ASP A 39 -1.50 -6.33 -16.03
CA ASP A 39 -1.56 -7.35 -15.00
C ASP A 39 -0.27 -7.34 -14.19
N ASP A 40 -0.34 -6.81 -12.97
CA ASP A 40 0.83 -6.53 -12.14
C ASP A 40 0.54 -6.86 -10.67
N ASN A 41 1.54 -7.35 -9.93
CA ASN A 41 1.38 -7.69 -8.52
C ASN A 41 1.00 -6.48 -7.64
N ARG A 42 1.23 -5.25 -8.10
CA ARG A 42 0.71 -4.05 -7.41
C ARG A 42 -0.80 -3.88 -7.53
N ASN A 43 -1.48 -4.60 -8.42
CA ASN A 43 -2.95 -4.52 -8.54
C ASN A 43 -3.68 -5.04 -7.29
N ILE A 44 -3.02 -5.84 -6.45
CA ILE A 44 -3.50 -6.23 -5.10
C ILE A 44 -3.90 -5.01 -4.26
N PHE A 45 -3.24 -3.87 -4.50
CA PHE A 45 -3.50 -2.60 -3.80
C PHE A 45 -4.75 -1.87 -4.29
N ARG A 46 -5.20 -2.18 -5.50
CA ARG A 46 -6.39 -1.62 -6.13
C ARG A 46 -7.59 -2.53 -5.91
N ASN A 47 -7.46 -3.81 -6.26
CA ASN A 47 -8.47 -4.83 -6.04
C ASN A 47 -7.87 -5.95 -5.17
N THR A 48 -8.36 -6.07 -3.95
CA THR A 48 -7.86 -7.05 -2.98
C THR A 48 -8.08 -8.50 -3.41
N ALA A 49 -9.00 -8.77 -4.35
CA ALA A 49 -9.16 -10.10 -4.96
C ALA A 49 -7.91 -10.56 -5.73
N ASP A 50 -7.05 -9.64 -6.19
CA ASP A 50 -5.79 -9.97 -6.86
C ASP A 50 -4.79 -10.71 -5.96
N VAL A 51 -5.03 -10.78 -4.64
CA VAL A 51 -4.25 -11.65 -3.73
C VAL A 51 -4.32 -13.11 -4.16
N ASN A 52 -5.42 -13.53 -4.80
CA ASN A 52 -5.57 -14.88 -5.33
C ASN A 52 -4.76 -15.10 -6.60
N ARG A 53 -4.42 -14.05 -7.37
CA ARG A 53 -3.67 -14.18 -8.62
C ARG A 53 -2.16 -14.05 -8.38
N PHE A 54 -1.80 -13.11 -7.53
CA PHE A 54 -0.41 -12.85 -7.14
C PHE A 54 -0.18 -13.42 -5.75
N ARG A 55 0.31 -14.66 -5.72
CA ARG A 55 0.64 -15.39 -4.50
C ARG A 55 2.01 -16.03 -4.62
N ASN A 56 2.57 -16.45 -3.49
CA ASN A 56 3.88 -17.06 -3.38
C ASN A 56 5.01 -16.15 -3.88
N PHE A 57 5.02 -14.90 -3.41
CA PHE A 57 6.08 -13.95 -3.71
C PHE A 57 6.43 -13.10 -2.49
N ALA A 58 7.68 -12.64 -2.47
CA ALA A 58 8.14 -11.58 -1.58
C ALA A 58 8.57 -10.39 -2.45
N THR A 59 8.38 -9.17 -1.94
CA THR A 59 8.87 -7.96 -2.58
C THR A 59 9.45 -7.03 -1.53
N PHE A 60 10.49 -6.31 -1.91
CA PHE A 60 11.12 -5.31 -1.07
C PHE A 60 11.61 -4.18 -1.96
N GLU A 61 11.15 -2.97 -1.66
CA GLU A 61 11.43 -1.74 -2.36
C GLU A 61 12.19 -0.84 -1.40
N VAL A 62 13.43 -0.48 -1.77
CA VAL A 62 14.23 0.44 -0.97
C VAL A 62 13.92 1.86 -1.42
N GLY A 63 13.58 2.69 -0.45
CA GLY A 63 13.47 4.13 -0.64
C GLY A 63 14.79 4.78 -1.04
N GLY A 64 14.77 5.65 -2.04
CA GLY A 64 15.89 6.55 -2.33
C GLY A 64 16.00 7.69 -1.31
N TYR A 65 17.24 8.03 -0.95
CA TYR A 65 17.61 9.16 -0.12
C TYR A 65 17.87 10.36 -1.05
N ASP A 66 17.21 11.50 -0.84
CA ASP A 66 17.63 12.74 -1.50
C ASP A 66 18.89 13.28 -0.79
N ALA A 67 19.98 13.43 -1.54
CA ALA A 67 21.26 13.88 -1.00
C ALA A 67 21.27 15.37 -0.64
N ASP A 68 20.30 16.15 -1.15
CA ASP A 68 20.25 17.61 -1.01
C ASP A 68 19.33 18.12 0.11
N GLY A 69 18.73 17.23 0.92
CA GLY A 69 17.98 17.64 2.12
C GLY A 69 16.71 18.44 1.87
N ASP A 70 16.23 18.50 0.61
CA ASP A 70 14.93 19.07 0.27
C ASP A 70 13.84 18.02 0.49
N SER A 71 13.35 17.95 1.72
CA SER A 71 12.31 17.01 2.18
C SER A 71 10.92 17.25 1.56
N GLY A 72 10.84 17.98 0.44
CA GLY A 72 9.61 18.26 -0.30
C GLY A 72 9.13 17.14 -1.24
N ALA A 73 9.97 16.14 -1.56
CA ALA A 73 9.63 15.04 -2.48
C ALA A 73 9.71 13.63 -1.86
N ASP A 74 10.10 13.53 -0.59
CA ASP A 74 10.56 12.27 0.04
C ASP A 74 9.44 11.28 0.42
N LEU A 75 8.18 11.72 0.40
CA LEU A 75 7.01 10.88 0.70
C LEU A 75 6.74 9.81 -0.38
N ALA A 76 7.32 9.97 -1.56
CA ALA A 76 7.21 9.02 -2.66
C ALA A 76 8.22 7.87 -2.56
N ASN A 77 9.13 7.89 -1.58
CA ASN A 77 10.29 7.01 -1.50
C ASN A 77 10.40 6.29 -0.15
N SER A 78 9.28 5.93 0.49
CA SER A 78 9.31 5.07 1.68
C SER A 78 9.77 3.66 1.32
N THR A 79 10.63 3.07 2.17
CA THR A 79 10.97 1.66 2.06
C THR A 79 9.73 0.83 2.34
N GLU A 80 9.34 -0.02 1.40
CA GLU A 80 8.15 -0.85 1.50
C GLU A 80 8.44 -2.29 1.10
N GLY A 81 7.58 -3.21 1.49
CA GLY A 81 7.76 -4.60 1.12
C GLY A 81 6.65 -5.47 1.67
N GLY A 82 6.57 -6.69 1.16
CA GLY A 82 5.56 -7.62 1.62
C GLY A 82 5.82 -9.04 1.17
N TYR A 83 5.02 -9.92 1.75
CA TYR A 83 5.03 -11.34 1.48
C TYR A 83 3.60 -11.81 1.29
N PHE A 84 3.37 -12.56 0.22
CA PHE A 84 2.08 -13.14 -0.14
C PHE A 84 2.26 -14.62 -0.42
N SER A 85 1.34 -15.44 0.08
CA SER A 85 1.40 -16.90 0.03
C SER A 85 0.00 -17.48 -0.02
N GLU A 86 -0.10 -18.74 -0.41
CA GLU A 86 -1.34 -19.50 -0.34
C GLU A 86 -1.33 -20.58 0.75
N VAL A 87 -2.52 -20.97 1.20
CA VAL A 87 -2.77 -22.12 2.07
C VAL A 87 -4.08 -22.78 1.64
N GLY A 88 -3.98 -23.92 0.95
CA GLY A 88 -5.13 -24.57 0.34
C GLY A 88 -5.78 -23.65 -0.70
N ASP A 89 -7.08 -23.43 -0.57
CA ASP A 89 -7.87 -22.57 -1.48
C ASP A 89 -7.86 -21.08 -1.08
N PHE A 90 -7.06 -20.71 -0.06
CA PHE A 90 -6.97 -19.35 0.44
C PHE A 90 -5.62 -18.72 0.12
N ALA A 91 -5.62 -17.43 -0.15
CA ALA A 91 -4.43 -16.60 -0.28
C ALA A 91 -4.37 -15.57 0.87
N TRP A 92 -3.18 -15.28 1.35
CA TRP A 92 -2.95 -14.31 2.39
C TRP A 92 -1.66 -13.53 2.14
N GLY A 93 -1.54 -12.38 2.79
CA GLY A 93 -0.29 -11.64 2.74
C GLY A 93 -0.20 -10.54 3.78
N VAL A 94 1.02 -10.07 3.97
CA VAL A 94 1.34 -8.90 4.77
C VAL A 94 2.17 -7.95 3.92
N TYR A 95 1.84 -6.67 3.99
CA TYR A 95 2.59 -5.61 3.33
C TYR A 95 2.87 -4.48 4.32
N LEU A 96 4.09 -3.96 4.31
CA LEU A 96 4.60 -2.97 5.25
C LEU A 96 5.18 -1.79 4.47
N GLY A 97 5.17 -0.61 5.09
CA GLY A 97 5.90 0.55 4.57
C GLY A 97 5.14 1.34 3.50
N ARG A 98 3.97 0.86 3.07
CA ARG A 98 3.20 1.50 2.01
C ARG A 98 2.73 2.90 2.43
N THR A 99 2.89 3.86 1.54
CA THR A 99 2.19 5.15 1.60
C THR A 99 0.94 5.02 0.75
N ALA A 100 -0.20 4.84 1.39
CA ALA A 100 -1.45 4.72 0.67
C ALA A 100 -2.13 6.09 0.57
N PRO A 101 -2.90 6.35 -0.50
CA PRO A 101 -3.77 7.51 -0.56
C PRO A 101 -4.82 7.39 0.54
N GLY A 102 -4.52 7.99 1.69
CA GLY A 102 -5.42 8.16 2.82
C GLY A 102 -6.43 9.28 2.55
N ALA A 103 -7.42 9.36 3.42
CA ALA A 103 -8.36 10.47 3.43
C ALA A 103 -7.65 11.82 3.65
N ALA A 104 -6.52 11.83 4.35
CA ALA A 104 -5.65 12.99 4.56
C ALA A 104 -5.09 13.56 3.25
N GLY A 105 -4.58 12.71 2.35
CA GLY A 105 -4.05 13.14 1.06
C GLY A 105 -5.13 13.71 0.14
N PHE A 106 -6.32 13.11 0.16
CA PHE A 106 -7.48 13.63 -0.57
C PHE A 106 -8.00 14.94 0.04
N ALA A 107 -8.10 15.03 1.37
CA ALA A 107 -8.49 16.23 2.08
C ALA A 107 -7.51 17.39 1.81
N ASN A 108 -6.20 17.15 1.82
CA ASN A 108 -5.21 18.16 1.45
C ASN A 108 -5.41 18.71 0.03
N SER A 109 -5.76 17.84 -0.93
CA SER A 109 -5.97 18.24 -2.32
C SER A 109 -7.26 19.05 -2.56
N LEU A 110 -8.26 18.91 -1.69
CA LEU A 110 -9.58 19.57 -1.85
C LEU A 110 -9.81 20.74 -0.89
N LEU A 111 -9.20 20.71 0.30
CA LEU A 111 -9.47 21.68 1.38
C LEU A 111 -8.31 22.66 1.60
N GLU A 112 -7.19 22.55 0.86
CA GLU A 112 -5.97 23.34 1.09
C GLU A 112 -5.54 23.38 2.57
N ALA A 113 -5.85 22.31 3.33
CA ALA A 113 -5.50 22.19 4.74
C ALA A 113 -4.01 21.86 4.85
N ALA A 114 -3.16 22.87 4.67
CA ALA A 114 -1.70 22.78 4.51
C ALA A 114 -0.90 22.15 5.68
N THR A 115 -1.54 21.43 6.61
CA THR A 115 -0.88 20.87 7.80
C THR A 115 -1.19 19.39 8.07
N ALA A 116 -1.86 18.66 7.17
CA ALA A 116 -2.02 17.22 7.36
C ALA A 116 -0.84 16.43 6.77
N THR A 117 -0.04 15.80 7.64
CA THR A 117 0.98 14.83 7.23
C THR A 117 0.27 13.57 6.70
N ALA A 118 0.58 13.17 5.46
CA ALA A 118 0.04 11.94 4.90
C ALA A 118 0.50 10.73 5.74
N PRO A 119 -0.36 9.72 5.96
CA PRO A 119 0.08 8.54 6.67
C PRO A 119 1.14 7.77 5.86
N GLU A 120 2.28 7.54 6.51
CA GLU A 120 3.40 6.76 6.01
C GLU A 120 3.57 5.48 6.83
N GLY A 121 4.16 4.46 6.21
CA GLY A 121 4.60 3.28 6.94
C GLY A 121 3.46 2.36 7.38
N THR A 122 2.40 2.22 6.57
CA THR A 122 1.25 1.40 6.96
C THR A 122 1.56 -0.09 6.93
N MET A 123 0.89 -0.85 7.80
CA MET A 123 0.77 -2.29 7.70
C MET A 123 -0.58 -2.64 7.08
N ASP A 124 -0.53 -3.50 6.07
CA ASP A 124 -1.68 -4.07 5.40
C ASP A 124 -1.68 -5.59 5.55
N LEU A 125 -2.82 -6.13 5.97
CA LEU A 125 -3.08 -7.56 6.04
C LEU A 125 -4.07 -7.93 4.96
N TYR A 126 -3.76 -8.96 4.18
CA TYR A 126 -4.56 -9.44 3.06
C TYR A 126 -5.04 -10.85 3.32
N PHE A 127 -6.28 -11.11 2.95
CA PHE A 127 -6.86 -12.45 2.94
C PHE A 127 -7.86 -12.57 1.80
N GLY A 128 -7.87 -13.71 1.12
CA GLY A 128 -8.77 -13.98 0.02
C GLY A 128 -8.91 -15.47 -0.24
N GLY A 129 -9.82 -15.81 -1.13
CA GLY A 129 -9.96 -17.17 -1.63
C GLY A 129 -10.66 -17.21 -2.97
N ASP A 130 -10.70 -18.41 -3.53
CA ASP A 130 -11.45 -18.72 -4.74
C ASP A 130 -12.50 -19.79 -4.44
N ALA A 131 -13.77 -19.43 -4.65
CA ALA A 131 -14.90 -20.34 -4.54
C ALA A 131 -15.79 -20.27 -5.80
N GLY A 132 -15.16 -20.19 -6.98
CA GLY A 132 -15.80 -19.93 -8.28
C GLY A 132 -15.91 -18.44 -8.62
N ILE A 133 -15.69 -17.59 -7.63
CA ILE A 133 -15.41 -16.16 -7.75
C ILE A 133 -14.22 -15.88 -6.85
N GLU A 134 -13.20 -15.20 -7.38
CA GLU A 134 -12.07 -14.74 -6.59
C GLU A 134 -12.54 -13.57 -5.72
N TRP A 135 -12.29 -13.64 -4.42
CA TRP A 135 -12.59 -12.55 -3.50
C TRP A 135 -11.38 -12.28 -2.62
N GLY A 136 -11.28 -11.05 -2.14
CA GLY A 136 -10.25 -10.68 -1.18
C GLY A 136 -10.66 -9.48 -0.35
N VAL A 137 -10.10 -9.41 0.84
CA VAL A 137 -10.24 -8.30 1.78
C VAL A 137 -8.86 -7.87 2.26
N ASN A 138 -8.73 -6.60 2.62
CA ASN A 138 -7.57 -6.13 3.35
C ASN A 138 -7.97 -5.24 4.53
N LEU A 139 -7.14 -5.30 5.57
CA LEU A 139 -7.15 -4.38 6.70
C LEU A 139 -5.86 -3.59 6.66
N ARG A 140 -5.97 -2.27 6.79
CA ARG A 140 -4.85 -1.35 6.89
C ARG A 140 -4.84 -0.69 8.24
N ILE A 141 -3.65 -0.56 8.83
CA ILE A 141 -3.39 0.29 9.98
C ILE A 141 -2.05 1.00 9.80
N GLY A 142 -1.90 2.21 10.32
CA GLY A 142 -0.63 2.93 10.29
C GLY A 142 -0.61 4.08 11.28
N MET A 143 0.59 4.41 11.74
CA MET A 143 0.84 5.49 12.67
C MET A 143 2.08 6.22 12.21
N THR A 144 1.96 7.52 12.00
CA THR A 144 3.05 8.38 11.55
C THR A 144 3.23 9.50 12.56
N LYS A 145 4.49 9.79 12.88
CA LYS A 145 4.87 10.93 13.72
C LYS A 145 5.93 11.72 13.00
N GLN A 146 5.74 13.03 12.93
CA GLN A 146 6.68 13.95 12.33
C GLN A 146 7.01 15.03 13.36
N GLU A 147 8.28 15.11 13.75
CA GLU A 147 8.80 16.17 14.60
C GLU A 147 8.89 17.47 13.80
N THR A 148 8.47 18.57 14.43
CA THR A 148 8.56 19.92 13.87
C THR A 148 9.13 20.86 14.93
N THR A 149 9.53 22.07 14.54
CA THR A 149 10.00 23.10 15.48
C THR A 149 8.95 23.43 16.56
N ASP A 150 7.67 23.30 16.24
CA ASP A 150 6.55 23.70 17.09
C ASP A 150 5.90 22.52 17.85
N GLY A 151 6.43 21.30 17.71
CA GLY A 151 5.93 20.08 18.37
C GLY A 151 5.83 18.88 17.43
N GLU A 152 4.91 17.95 17.73
CA GLU A 152 4.73 16.69 16.99
C GLU A 152 3.44 16.72 16.15
N ASN A 153 3.54 16.45 14.85
CA ASN A 153 2.39 16.08 14.01
C ASN A 153 2.19 14.57 14.07
N LYS A 154 0.97 14.11 14.32
CA LYS A 154 0.63 12.68 14.37
C LYS A 154 -0.49 12.36 13.40
N THR A 155 -0.35 11.24 12.69
CA THR A 155 -1.39 10.72 11.82
C THR A 155 -1.62 9.25 12.14
N ASN A 156 -2.84 8.90 12.52
CA ASN A 156 -3.30 7.53 12.68
C ASN A 156 -4.23 7.19 11.51
N THR A 157 -3.86 6.18 10.73
CA THR A 157 -4.66 5.70 9.60
C THR A 157 -5.19 4.31 9.85
N TRP A 158 -6.39 4.06 9.35
CA TRP A 158 -6.96 2.74 9.25
C TRP A 158 -7.76 2.62 7.96
N GLY A 159 -7.96 1.39 7.49
CA GLY A 159 -8.81 1.17 6.34
C GLY A 159 -9.21 -0.28 6.17
N VAL A 160 -10.28 -0.48 5.42
CA VAL A 160 -10.75 -1.77 4.96
C VAL A 160 -11.05 -1.68 3.48
N ASN A 161 -10.56 -2.63 2.70
CA ASN A 161 -10.93 -2.76 1.30
C ASN A 161 -11.37 -4.19 1.03
N ALA A 162 -12.30 -4.34 0.10
CA ALA A 162 -12.79 -5.61 -0.37
C ALA A 162 -12.92 -5.56 -1.88
N GLY A 163 -12.82 -6.73 -2.49
CA GLY A 163 -12.89 -6.85 -3.93
C GLY A 163 -13.26 -8.25 -4.35
N ILE A 164 -13.82 -8.32 -5.54
CA ILE A 164 -14.17 -9.54 -6.23
C ILE A 164 -13.64 -9.50 -7.66
N ARG A 165 -13.40 -10.67 -8.24
CA ARG A 165 -13.09 -10.85 -9.64
C ARG A 165 -13.75 -12.10 -10.19
N THR A 166 -14.28 -11.98 -11.40
CA THR A 166 -14.86 -13.07 -12.19
C THR A 166 -14.42 -12.94 -13.63
N GLY A 167 -13.58 -13.89 -14.09
CA GLY A 167 -12.89 -13.77 -15.37
C GLY A 167 -12.12 -12.44 -15.45
N ASP A 168 -12.41 -11.67 -16.49
CA ASP A 168 -11.74 -10.39 -16.76
C ASP A 168 -12.32 -9.21 -15.96
N LEU A 169 -13.49 -9.36 -15.33
CA LEU A 169 -14.15 -8.30 -14.58
C LEU A 169 -13.74 -8.33 -13.10
N GLY A 170 -13.19 -7.22 -12.63
CA GLY A 170 -12.95 -6.97 -11.20
C GLY A 170 -13.77 -5.79 -10.69
N VAL A 171 -14.30 -5.89 -9.49
CA VAL A 171 -14.98 -4.80 -8.77
C VAL A 171 -14.42 -4.71 -7.36
N TYR A 172 -14.20 -3.49 -6.87
CA TYR A 172 -13.65 -3.26 -5.54
C TYR A 172 -14.30 -2.06 -4.87
N ALA A 173 -14.31 -2.10 -3.54
CA ALA A 173 -14.78 -1.02 -2.70
C ALA A 173 -13.94 -0.96 -1.41
N GLY A 174 -13.86 0.21 -0.80
CA GLY A 174 -13.14 0.37 0.44
C GLY A 174 -13.42 1.68 1.14
N TYR A 175 -13.03 1.70 2.40
CA TYR A 175 -13.08 2.87 3.25
C TYR A 175 -11.75 3.03 3.97
N ALA A 176 -11.24 4.25 4.01
CA ALA A 176 -10.09 4.62 4.83
C ALA A 176 -10.44 5.82 5.70
N GLY A 177 -9.96 5.81 6.94
CA GLY A 177 -10.14 6.88 7.89
C GLY A 177 -8.80 7.32 8.48
N ASP A 178 -8.60 8.64 8.57
CA ASP A 178 -7.42 9.23 9.15
C ASP A 178 -7.82 10.16 10.31
N SER A 179 -7.17 10.00 11.46
CA SER A 179 -7.13 11.00 12.53
C SER A 179 -5.77 11.67 12.46
N ILE A 180 -5.76 12.99 12.38
CA ILE A 180 -4.53 13.77 12.29
C ILE A 180 -4.56 14.80 13.41
N GLU A 181 -3.49 14.83 14.19
CA GLU A 181 -3.25 15.73 15.30
C GLU A 181 -2.06 16.61 14.92
N PRO A 182 -2.28 17.84 14.40
CA PRO A 182 -1.19 18.75 14.08
C PRO A 182 -0.61 19.37 15.36
N ALA A 183 0.67 19.71 15.35
CA ALA A 183 1.39 20.26 16.49
C ALA A 183 0.75 21.56 17.04
N THR A 184 0.20 22.40 16.16
CA THR A 184 -0.29 23.74 16.49
C THR A 184 -1.80 23.91 16.35
N ASN A 185 -2.53 22.87 15.92
CA ASN A 185 -3.95 22.97 15.56
C ASN A 185 -4.79 21.87 16.22
N THR A 186 -6.11 22.03 16.09
CA THR A 186 -7.09 21.04 16.56
C THR A 186 -7.02 19.75 15.75
N GLU A 187 -7.18 18.61 16.43
CA GLU A 187 -7.36 17.30 15.77
C GLU A 187 -8.51 17.36 14.75
N TRP A 188 -8.28 16.77 13.58
CA TRP A 188 -9.33 16.55 12.59
C TRP A 188 -9.36 15.09 12.13
N LYS A 189 -10.53 14.69 11.62
CA LYS A 189 -10.79 13.34 11.13
C LYS A 189 -11.28 13.42 9.70
N ALA A 190 -10.69 12.62 8.83
CA ALA A 190 -11.06 12.51 7.43
C ALA A 190 -11.45 11.07 7.10
N GLY A 191 -12.39 10.90 6.19
CA GLY A 191 -12.80 9.61 5.67
C GLY A 191 -12.84 9.63 4.14
N LEU A 192 -12.43 8.54 3.51
CA LEU A 192 -12.45 8.36 2.07
C LEU A 192 -13.14 7.06 1.72
N PHE A 193 -14.19 7.14 0.91
CA PHE A 193 -14.83 5.99 0.29
C PHE A 193 -14.27 5.81 -1.12
N THR A 194 -13.84 4.60 -1.45
CA THR A 194 -13.33 4.24 -2.78
C THR A 194 -14.21 3.16 -3.36
N VAL A 195 -14.60 3.30 -4.63
CA VAL A 195 -15.24 2.26 -5.43
C VAL A 195 -14.62 2.26 -6.81
N GLY A 196 -14.53 1.09 -7.44
CA GLY A 196 -14.04 1.00 -8.79
C GLY A 196 -14.25 -0.36 -9.42
N ALA A 197 -14.00 -0.41 -10.72
CA ALA A 197 -14.02 -1.62 -11.51
C ALA A 197 -12.81 -1.64 -12.45
N THR A 198 -12.36 -2.84 -12.78
CA THR A 198 -11.29 -3.12 -13.74
C THR A 198 -11.79 -4.13 -14.75
N TYR A 199 -11.36 -4.00 -15.99
CA TYR A 199 -11.64 -4.98 -17.04
C TYR A 199 -10.34 -5.27 -17.78
N ALA A 200 -9.94 -6.55 -17.83
CA ALA A 200 -8.82 -7.00 -18.64
C ALA A 200 -9.29 -7.24 -20.09
N LEU A 201 -8.50 -6.79 -21.07
CA LEU A 201 -8.75 -6.96 -22.51
C LEU A 201 -7.93 -8.12 -23.07
#